data_AF-A0A0G1KCV7-F1
#
_entry.id   AF-A0A0G1KCV7-F1
#
_cell.length_a   1.000
_cell.length_b   1.000
_cell.length_c   1.000
_cell.angle_alpha   90.00
_cell.angle_beta   90.00
_cell.angle_gamma   90.00
#
_symmetry.space_group_name_H-M   'P 1'
#
loop_
_entity.id
_entity.type
_entity.pdbx_description
1 polymer ?
#
loop_
_entity_poly.entity_id
_entity_poly.type
_entity_poly.pdbx_seq_one_letter_code
_entity_poly.pdbx_strand_id
1 'polypeptide(L)'
;MALKVLFISNAIYMFAALLLGPLYAVYVQGIGGGVLLVSVSTALSLIFVNNALLLILLQVLFGLGDALGTPIFGALFAKHTIKKEEVLEYSDWSLIANLVMALGTLIGGFIVSGLGFTFLFVTIGVLCFISAGWILFTPRKVL
;
A
#
# COMPACT_ATOMS: atom_id res chain seq x y z
N MET A 1 1.05 20.57 -10.97
CA MET A 1 0.55 20.49 -9.57
C MET A 1 -0.21 19.19 -9.32
N ALA A 2 -1.14 18.83 -10.20
CA ALA A 2 -1.86 17.54 -10.20
C ALA A 2 -0.93 16.31 -10.07
N LEU A 3 0.11 16.24 -10.90
CA LEU A 3 1.05 15.11 -10.93
C LEU A 3 1.75 14.86 -9.58
N LYS A 4 2.17 15.92 -8.88
CA LYS A 4 2.81 15.81 -7.56
C LYS A 4 1.86 15.27 -6.50
N VAL A 5 0.58 15.70 -6.54
CA VAL A 5 -0.45 15.19 -5.63
C VAL A 5 -0.73 13.71 -5.89
N LEU A 6 -0.76 13.30 -7.15
CA LEU A 6 -0.91 11.91 -7.56
C LEU A 6 0.27 11.05 -7.06
N PHE A 7 1.51 11.51 -7.24
CA PHE A 7 2.70 10.79 -6.78
C PHE A 7 2.73 10.64 -5.26
N ILE A 8 2.44 11.71 -4.51
CA ILE A 8 2.48 11.67 -3.04
C ILE A 8 1.42 10.73 -2.49
N SER A 9 0.17 10.83 -2.96
CA SER A 9 -0.91 9.98 -2.49
C SER A 9 -0.66 8.50 -2.80
N ASN A 10 -0.18 8.19 -4.02
CA ASN A 10 0.15 6.83 -4.40
C ASN A 10 1.38 6.29 -3.66
N ALA A 11 2.39 7.12 -3.41
CA ALA A 11 3.55 6.76 -2.60
C ALA A 11 3.16 6.41 -1.16
N ILE A 12 2.26 7.17 -0.53
CA ILE A 12 1.76 6.87 0.82
C ILE A 12 1.01 5.52 0.83
N TYR A 13 0.16 5.28 -0.18
CA TYR A 13 -0.55 4.01 -0.32
C TYR A 13 0.42 2.83 -0.51
N MET A 14 1.38 2.94 -1.44
CA MET A 14 2.38 1.90 -1.67
C MET A 14 3.24 1.63 -0.44
N PHE A 15 3.64 2.69 0.28
CA PHE A 15 4.38 2.54 1.53
C PHE A 15 3.58 1.73 2.55
N ALA A 16 2.31 2.09 2.75
CA ALA A 16 1.41 1.38 3.66
C ALA A 16 1.20 -0.08 3.24
N ALA A 17 1.04 -0.36 1.95
CA ALA A 17 0.92 -1.71 1.43
C ALA A 17 2.20 -2.53 1.65
N LEU A 18 3.38 -1.92 1.54
CA LEU A 18 4.66 -2.62 1.58
C LEU A 18 5.25 -2.78 2.98
N LEU A 19 4.74 -2.05 3.96
CA LEU A 19 4.92 -2.39 5.38
C LEU A 19 4.47 -3.83 5.69
N LEU A 20 3.62 -4.44 4.85
CA LEU A 20 3.20 -5.84 4.94
C LEU A 20 4.24 -6.84 4.39
N GLY A 21 5.19 -6.42 3.55
CA GLY A 21 6.15 -7.33 2.88
C GLY A 21 6.95 -8.26 3.83
N PRO A 22 7.47 -7.77 4.96
CA PRO A 22 8.25 -8.54 5.94
C PRO A 22 7.47 -9.59 6.72
N LEU A 23 6.12 -9.52 6.68
CA LEU A 23 5.26 -10.55 7.25
C LEU A 23 5.63 -11.92 6.70
N TYR A 24 5.97 -12.00 5.41
CA TYR A 24 6.30 -13.28 4.77
C TYR A 24 7.60 -13.89 5.31
N ALA A 25 8.65 -13.07 5.50
CA ALA A 25 9.96 -13.56 5.92
C ALA A 25 10.00 -13.98 7.40
N VAL A 26 9.35 -13.20 8.28
CA VAL A 26 9.38 -13.46 9.73
C VAL A 26 8.39 -14.55 10.14
N TYR A 27 7.23 -14.64 9.49
CA TYR A 27 6.20 -15.63 9.83
C TYR A 27 6.58 -17.05 9.37
N VAL A 28 7.32 -17.17 8.26
CA VAL A 28 7.86 -18.45 7.77
C VAL A 28 8.97 -19.00 8.68
N GLN A 29 9.70 -18.14 9.39
CA GLN A 29 10.79 -18.55 10.28
C GLN A 29 10.34 -18.88 11.72
N GLY A 30 9.18 -18.38 12.17
CA GLY A 30 8.77 -18.46 13.58
C GLY A 30 7.93 -19.68 13.98
N ILE A 31 7.20 -20.32 13.06
CA ILE A 31 6.25 -21.39 13.40
C ILE A 31 6.32 -22.51 12.35
N GLY A 32 6.95 -23.63 12.71
CA GLY A 32 6.84 -24.87 11.95
C GLY A 32 5.39 -25.36 11.95
N GLY A 33 4.71 -25.28 10.80
CA GLY A 33 3.41 -25.91 10.55
C GLY A 33 2.32 -24.94 10.08
N GLY A 34 1.84 -25.13 8.82
CA GLY A 34 0.57 -24.56 8.32
C GLY A 34 0.66 -23.30 7.45
N VAL A 35 1.49 -23.30 6.40
CA VAL A 35 1.84 -22.12 5.58
C VAL A 35 0.96 -21.97 4.32
N LEU A 36 -0.36 -21.78 4.44
CA LEU A 36 -1.20 -21.51 3.25
C LEU A 36 -2.36 -20.50 3.43
N LEU A 37 -2.66 -19.97 4.62
CA LEU A 37 -3.91 -19.20 4.79
C LEU A 37 -3.86 -17.87 5.58
N VAL A 38 -2.71 -17.46 6.11
CA VAL A 38 -2.61 -16.17 6.86
C VAL A 38 -1.80 -15.13 6.07
N SER A 39 -1.55 -15.40 4.79
CA SER A 39 -0.98 -14.43 3.87
C SER A 39 -2.05 -13.42 3.46
N VAL A 40 -1.73 -12.13 3.62
CA VAL A 40 -2.33 -10.95 2.93
C VAL A 40 -3.62 -10.34 3.53
N SER A 41 -4.18 -10.86 4.62
CA SER A 41 -5.57 -10.56 5.05
C SER A 41 -5.80 -9.56 6.20
N THR A 42 -4.82 -8.77 6.65
CA THR A 42 -4.83 -8.29 8.05
C THR A 42 -4.77 -6.77 8.26
N ALA A 43 -4.90 -5.94 7.23
CA ALA A 43 -4.70 -4.49 7.35
C ALA A 43 -5.90 -3.68 7.91
N LEU A 44 -7.14 -4.20 7.87
CA LEU A 44 -8.31 -3.56 8.49
C LEU A 44 -9.19 -4.54 9.31
N SER A 45 -8.86 -5.83 9.27
CA SER A 45 -9.66 -6.93 9.82
C SER A 45 -9.46 -7.14 11.33
N LEU A 46 -8.24 -6.94 11.84
CA LEU A 46 -7.87 -7.60 13.11
C LEU A 46 -8.34 -6.94 14.41
N ILE A 47 -9.05 -5.81 14.36
CA ILE A 47 -9.73 -5.32 15.57
C ILE A 47 -11.03 -6.12 15.84
N PHE A 48 -11.61 -6.78 14.83
CA PHE A 48 -12.91 -7.46 14.95
C PHE A 48 -13.02 -8.86 14.30
N VAL A 49 -12.00 -9.35 13.59
CA VAL A 49 -12.10 -10.61 12.83
C VAL A 49 -11.58 -11.81 13.62
N ASN A 50 -12.52 -12.62 14.12
CA ASN A 50 -12.25 -13.93 14.75
C ASN A 50 -12.41 -15.13 13.77
N ASN A 51 -12.53 -14.89 12.46
CA ASN A 51 -12.90 -15.93 11.48
C ASN A 51 -12.10 -15.83 10.17
N ALA A 52 -11.50 -16.95 9.75
CA ALA A 52 -10.69 -17.08 8.53
C ALA A 52 -11.45 -16.71 7.23
N LEU A 53 -12.76 -16.92 7.17
CA LEU A 53 -13.56 -16.56 5.99
C LEU A 53 -13.63 -15.04 5.79
N LEU A 54 -13.74 -14.29 6.87
CA LEU A 54 -13.82 -12.82 6.83
C LEU A 54 -12.47 -12.21 6.42
N LEU A 55 -11.37 -12.87 6.78
CA LEU A 55 -10.03 -12.53 6.29
C LEU A 55 -9.93 -12.70 4.77
N ILE A 56 -10.38 -13.83 4.23
CA ILE A 56 -10.37 -14.08 2.78
C ILE A 56 -11.23 -13.06 2.03
N LEU A 57 -12.42 -12.75 2.53
CA LEU A 57 -13.28 -11.72 1.92
C LEU A 57 -12.61 -10.34 1.86
N LEU A 58 -11.93 -9.94 2.93
CA LEU A 58 -11.22 -8.66 2.95
C LEU A 58 -10.02 -8.64 1.99
N GLN A 59 -9.35 -9.77 1.76
CA GLN A 59 -8.31 -9.87 0.72
C GLN A 59 -8.87 -9.71 -0.68
N VAL A 60 -10.02 -10.32 -0.96
CA VAL A 60 -10.67 -10.16 -2.26
C VAL A 60 -11.01 -8.69 -2.50
N LEU A 61 -11.56 -8.00 -1.51
CA LEU A 61 -11.84 -6.57 -1.62
C LEU A 61 -10.59 -5.72 -1.81
N PHE A 62 -9.51 -6.02 -1.08
CA PHE A 62 -8.23 -5.32 -1.24
C PHE A 62 -7.63 -5.55 -2.63
N GLY A 63 -7.59 -6.81 -3.09
CA GLY A 63 -7.08 -7.16 -4.42
C GLY A 63 -7.90 -6.54 -5.55
N LEU A 64 -9.22 -6.43 -5.39
CA LEU A 64 -10.07 -5.68 -6.33
C LEU A 64 -9.73 -4.18 -6.33
N GLY A 65 -9.50 -3.59 -5.15
CA GLY A 65 -9.08 -2.20 -5.02
C GLY A 65 -7.73 -1.93 -5.72
N ASP A 66 -6.74 -2.79 -5.49
CA ASP A 66 -5.40 -2.68 -6.07
C ASP A 66 -5.39 -2.91 -7.60
N ALA A 67 -6.19 -3.89 -8.06
CA ALA A 67 -6.38 -4.16 -9.49
C ALA A 67 -6.99 -2.97 -10.25
N LEU A 68 -7.85 -2.18 -9.59
CA LEU A 68 -8.39 -0.94 -10.14
C LEU A 68 -7.40 0.22 -10.00
N GLY A 69 -6.62 0.26 -8.93
CA GLY A 69 -5.68 1.35 -8.63
C GLY A 69 -4.62 1.54 -9.72
N THR A 70 -4.00 0.45 -10.18
CA THR A 70 -2.94 0.50 -11.20
C THR A 70 -3.38 1.15 -12.53
N PRO A 71 -4.46 0.69 -13.20
CA PRO A 71 -4.92 1.32 -14.44
C PRO A 71 -5.48 2.74 -14.23
N ILE A 72 -6.09 3.03 -13.08
CA ILE A 72 -6.57 4.38 -12.74
C ILE A 72 -5.40 5.35 -12.58
N PHE A 73 -4.35 4.95 -11.86
CA PHE A 73 -3.13 5.75 -11.72
C PHE A 73 -2.49 5.98 -13.10
N GLY A 74 -2.35 4.94 -13.92
CA GLY A 74 -1.80 5.06 -15.27
C GLY A 74 -2.58 6.05 -16.15
N ALA A 75 -3.91 6.02 -16.10
CA ALA A 75 -4.75 6.97 -16.82
C ALA A 75 -4.60 8.42 -16.32
N LEU A 76 -4.54 8.62 -15.00
CA LEU A 76 -4.37 9.95 -14.40
C LEU A 76 -2.96 10.50 -14.65
N PHE A 77 -1.94 9.65 -14.59
CA PHE A 77 -0.57 9.99 -14.93
C PHE A 77 -0.48 10.49 -16.38
N ALA A 78 -0.92 9.66 -17.35
CA ALA A 78 -0.88 10.01 -18.77
C ALA A 78 -1.68 11.29 -19.11
N LYS A 79 -2.78 11.56 -18.40
CA LYS A 79 -3.59 12.78 -18.57
C LYS A 79 -2.85 14.05 -18.14
N HIS A 80 -1.93 13.97 -17.18
CA HIS A 80 -1.24 15.13 -16.59
C HIS A 80 0.23 15.25 -17.00
N THR A 81 0.75 14.26 -17.71
CA THR A 81 2.12 14.22 -18.17
C THR A 81 2.31 14.91 -19.51
N ILE A 82 3.40 15.66 -19.63
CA ILE A 82 3.79 16.34 -20.86
C ILE A 82 4.54 15.34 -21.75
N LYS A 83 4.04 15.05 -22.97
CA LYS A 83 4.64 14.07 -23.90
C LYS A 83 6.15 14.20 -24.13
N LYS A 84 6.70 15.42 -24.04
CA LYS A 84 8.14 15.67 -24.23
C LYS A 84 8.98 15.28 -23.01
N GLU A 85 8.38 15.26 -21.82
CA GLU A 85 9.02 15.01 -20.53
C GLU A 85 8.54 13.70 -19.88
N GLU A 86 7.69 12.93 -20.57
CA GLU A 86 7.06 11.70 -20.08
C GLU A 86 8.06 10.68 -19.51
N VAL A 87 9.19 10.50 -20.18
CA VAL A 87 10.26 9.58 -19.72
C VAL A 87 10.88 10.09 -18.41
N LEU A 88 11.08 11.40 -18.27
CA LEU A 88 11.66 11.99 -17.07
C LEU A 88 10.68 11.93 -15.90
N GLU A 89 9.41 12.29 -16.13
CA GLU A 89 8.36 12.22 -15.10
C GLU A 89 8.08 10.79 -14.64
N TYR A 90 8.11 9.82 -15.56
CA TYR A 90 8.00 8.40 -15.20
C TYR A 90 9.24 7.91 -14.44
N SER A 91 10.43 8.40 -14.80
CA SER A 91 11.66 8.09 -14.08
C SER A 91 11.62 8.64 -12.65
N ASP A 92 11.15 9.87 -12.45
CA ASP A 92 10.93 10.46 -11.13
C ASP A 92 9.96 9.63 -10.30
N TRP A 93 8.83 9.22 -10.89
CA TRP A 93 7.88 8.33 -10.24
C TRP A 93 8.51 6.99 -9.85
N SER A 94 9.24 6.36 -10.78
CA SER A 94 9.89 5.07 -10.56
C SER A 94 10.93 5.15 -9.44
N LEU A 95 11.71 6.23 -9.35
CA LEU A 95 12.66 6.45 -8.26
C LEU A 95 11.94 6.56 -6.91
N ILE A 96 10.87 7.37 -6.83
CA ILE A 96 10.05 7.50 -5.63
C ILE A 96 9.47 6.14 -5.23
N ALA A 97 8.87 5.43 -6.19
CA ALA A 97 8.25 4.13 -5.95
C ALA A 97 9.26 3.11 -5.41
N ASN A 98 10.42 2.95 -6.06
CA ASN A 98 11.44 2.00 -5.62
C ASN A 98 11.97 2.31 -4.21
N LEU A 99 12.19 3.60 -3.88
CA LEU A 99 12.60 4.01 -2.53
C LEU A 99 11.51 3.71 -1.50
N VAL A 100 10.27 4.04 -1.82
CA VAL A 100 9.10 3.74 -0.99
C VAL A 100 8.98 2.25 -0.75
N MET A 101 9.21 1.42 -1.77
CA MET A 101 9.16 -0.04 -1.65
C MET A 101 10.23 -0.58 -0.70
N ALA A 102 11.46 -0.12 -0.87
CA ALA A 102 12.58 -0.51 -0.03
C ALA A 102 12.36 -0.11 1.43
N LEU A 103 11.96 1.14 1.67
CA LEU A 103 11.71 1.67 3.01
C LEU A 103 10.51 1.02 3.68
N GLY A 104 9.40 0.84 2.96
CA GLY A 104 8.21 0.18 3.50
C GLY A 104 8.53 -1.25 3.95
N THR A 105 9.27 -1.99 3.14
CA THR A 105 9.71 -3.34 3.51
C THR A 105 10.64 -3.30 4.72
N LEU A 106 11.67 -2.44 4.74
CA LEU A 106 12.61 -2.41 5.87
C LEU A 106 11.93 -1.99 7.19
N ILE A 107 11.13 -0.93 7.14
CA ILE A 107 10.45 -0.37 8.32
C ILE A 107 9.37 -1.31 8.83
N GLY A 108 8.62 -1.97 7.95
CA GLY A 108 7.59 -2.94 8.34
C GLY A 108 8.20 -4.10 9.14
N GLY A 109 9.39 -4.54 8.76
CA GLY A 109 10.08 -5.66 9.40
C GLY A 109 10.57 -5.28 10.78
N PHE A 110 11.16 -4.09 10.89
CA PHE A 110 11.57 -3.52 12.16
C PHE A 110 10.38 -3.35 13.12
N ILE A 111 9.28 -2.75 12.65
CA ILE A 111 8.06 -2.55 13.45
C ILE A 111 7.53 -3.87 13.98
N VAL A 112 7.41 -4.89 13.13
CA VAL A 112 6.92 -6.21 13.56
C VAL A 112 7.84 -6.85 14.59
N SER A 113 9.16 -6.80 14.37
CA SER A 113 10.14 -7.42 15.26
C SER A 113 10.17 -6.78 16.66
N GLY A 114 9.89 -5.48 16.77
CA GLY A 114 9.96 -4.75 18.04
C GLY A 114 8.62 -4.47 18.71
N LEU A 115 7.61 -4.07 17.92
CA LEU A 115 6.32 -3.55 18.39
C LEU A 115 5.15 -4.51 18.12
N GLY A 116 5.39 -5.57 17.35
CA GLY A 116 4.40 -6.59 17.02
C GLY A 116 3.40 -6.18 15.94
N PHE A 117 2.57 -7.14 15.56
CA PHE A 117 1.66 -7.02 14.42
C PHE A 117 0.56 -5.96 14.62
N THR A 118 0.03 -5.83 15.84
CA THR A 118 -1.02 -4.84 16.12
C THR A 118 -0.59 -3.42 15.80
N PHE A 119 0.65 -3.05 16.16
CA PHE A 119 1.17 -1.72 15.90
C PHE A 119 1.34 -1.49 14.39
N LEU A 120 1.90 -2.47 13.67
CA LEU A 120 2.03 -2.42 12.21
C LEU A 120 0.68 -2.13 11.52
N PHE A 121 -0.37 -2.86 11.90
CA PHE A 121 -1.68 -2.70 11.26
C PHE A 121 -2.33 -1.35 11.55
N VAL A 122 -2.21 -0.83 12.78
CA VAL A 122 -2.70 0.52 13.09
C VAL A 122 -1.98 1.57 12.24
N THR A 123 -0.66 1.46 12.09
CA THR A 123 0.12 2.36 11.23
C THR A 123 -0.36 2.31 9.77
N ILE A 124 -0.55 1.11 9.21
CA ILE A 124 -1.04 0.92 7.83
C ILE A 124 -2.44 1.54 7.67
N GLY A 125 -3.36 1.26 8.59
CA GLY A 125 -4.71 1.81 8.55
C GLY A 125 -4.71 3.33 8.52
N VAL A 126 -3.95 3.96 9.43
CA VAL A 126 -3.82 5.43 9.49
C VAL A 126 -3.27 6.00 8.18
N LEU A 127 -2.21 5.40 7.62
CA LEU A 127 -1.63 5.86 6.35
C LEU A 127 -2.60 5.71 5.17
N CYS A 128 -3.37 4.63 5.12
CA CYS A 128 -4.41 4.44 4.10
C CYS A 128 -5.51 5.49 4.21
N PHE A 129 -5.98 5.82 5.43
CA PHE A 129 -6.96 6.89 5.63
C PHE A 129 -6.42 8.27 5.24
N ILE A 130 -5.14 8.56 5.53
CA ILE A 130 -4.49 9.80 5.12
C ILE A 130 -4.41 9.89 3.58
N SER A 131 -3.98 8.82 2.91
CA SER A 131 -3.91 8.79 1.44
C SER A 131 -5.28 8.96 0.79
N ALA A 132 -6.29 8.22 1.27
CA ALA A 132 -7.66 8.31 0.78
C ALA A 132 -8.25 9.71 1.02
N GLY A 133 -8.07 10.27 2.22
CA GLY A 133 -8.51 11.62 2.56
C GLY A 133 -7.87 12.66 1.65
N TRP A 134 -6.56 12.57 1.42
CA TRP A 134 -5.84 13.50 0.55
C TRP A 134 -6.40 13.51 -0.88
N ILE A 135 -6.69 12.34 -1.44
CA ILE A 135 -7.31 12.22 -2.77
C ILE A 135 -8.74 12.78 -2.77
N LEU A 136 -9.54 12.45 -1.75
CA LEU A 136 -10.95 12.88 -1.67
C LEU A 136 -11.12 14.39 -1.54
N PHE A 137 -10.23 15.06 -0.82
CA PHE A 137 -10.25 16.52 -0.66
C PHE A 137 -9.56 17.28 -1.79
N THR A 138 -8.89 16.57 -2.71
CA THR A 138 -8.28 17.18 -3.89
C THR A 138 -9.38 17.48 -4.93
N PRO A 139 -9.57 18.75 -5.36
CA PRO A 139 -10.62 19.09 -6.31
C PRO A 139 -10.46 18.32 -7.63
N ARG A 140 -11.55 17.78 -8.18
CA ARG A 140 -11.53 17.04 -9.47
C ARG A 140 -10.98 17.82 -10.67
N LYS A 141 -10.86 19.15 -10.56
CA LYS A 141 -10.28 20.03 -11.59
C LYS A 141 -8.74 20.01 -11.60
N VAL A 142 -8.11 19.56 -10.51
CA VAL A 142 -6.65 19.38 -10.39
C VAL A 142 -6.25 17.89 -10.40
N LEU A 143 -7.19 17.02 -10.78
CA LEU A 143 -7.07 15.58 -11.01
C LEU A 143 -7.52 15.26 -12.45
#